data_AF-A0A8R1XXQ2-F1
#
_entry.id   AF-A0A8R1XXQ2-F1
#
_cell.length_a   1.000
_cell.length_b   1.000
_cell.length_c   1.000
_cell.angle_alpha   90.00
_cell.angle_beta   90.00
_cell.angle_gamma   90.00
#
_symmetry.space_group_name_H-M   'P 1'
#
loop_
_entity.id
_entity.type
_entity.pdbx_description
1 polymer ?
#
loop_
_entity_poly.entity_id
_entity_poly.type
_entity_poly.pdbx_seq_one_letter_code
_entity_poly.pdbx_strand_id
1 'polypeptide(L)'
;MLYADSSNEGQVILEYISNGERIEIECSADKFDAENLIFLKDQKEIESAIRVEGRNKILKINEFDGAKHAGIYLCATPMSYGALESILVLKRHSPIVGTPYVRECEENMCRNGGKCFAPLIGDTASFCL
;
A
#
# COMPACT_ATOMS: atom_id res chain seq x y z
N MET A 1 29.39 -3.67 -19.08
CA MET A 1 29.20 -3.37 -17.66
C MET A 1 28.14 -2.29 -17.56
N LEU A 2 26.89 -2.66 -17.35
CA LEU A 2 25.85 -1.70 -16.96
C LEU A 2 25.76 -1.84 -15.44
N TYR A 3 26.22 -0.80 -14.74
CA TYR A 3 26.00 -0.66 -13.32
C TYR A 3 24.49 -0.59 -13.12
N ALA A 4 23.90 -1.64 -12.55
CA ALA A 4 22.60 -1.54 -11.92
C ALA A 4 22.84 -0.68 -10.68
N ASP A 5 22.51 0.61 -10.80
CA ASP A 5 22.57 1.56 -9.71
C ASP A 5 21.68 1.05 -8.57
N SER A 6 22.34 0.48 -7.55
CA SER A 6 21.76 0.16 -6.27
C SER A 6 21.54 1.46 -5.50
N SER A 7 20.43 2.17 -5.74
CA SER A 7 20.02 3.27 -4.85
C SER A 7 18.54 3.67 -4.91
N ASN A 8 17.68 2.98 -5.66
CA ASN A 8 16.23 3.10 -5.50
C ASN A 8 15.65 1.85 -4.83
N GLU A 9 16.13 1.52 -3.63
CA GLU A 9 15.31 0.76 -2.69
C GLU A 9 14.17 1.69 -2.25
N GLY A 10 13.16 1.86 -3.11
CA GLY A 10 11.98 2.65 -2.78
C GLY A 10 11.39 2.13 -1.48
N GLN A 11 11.21 3.00 -0.50
CA GLN A 11 10.62 2.62 0.78
C GLN A 11 9.20 2.09 0.51
N VAL A 12 8.89 0.89 0.99
CA VAL A 12 7.54 0.34 0.96
C VAL A 12 6.87 0.67 2.30
N ILE A 13 5.84 1.50 2.27
CA ILE A 13 5.01 1.82 3.42
C ILE A 13 3.77 0.93 3.36
N LEU A 14 3.47 0.21 4.44
CA LEU A 14 2.30 -0.65 4.54
C LEU A 14 1.33 -0.06 5.55
N GLU A 15 0.13 0.30 5.09
CA GLU A 15 -0.92 0.86 5.93
C GLU A 15 -2.16 -0.04 5.95
N TYR A 16 -2.72 -0.27 7.14
CA TYR A 16 -3.98 -0.98 7.32
C TYR A 16 -5.10 0.02 7.60
N ILE A 17 -6.07 0.10 6.69
CA ILE A 17 -7.13 1.10 6.74
C ILE A 17 -8.51 0.42 6.87
N SER A 18 -9.32 0.91 7.79
CA SER A 18 -10.69 0.44 7.98
C SER A 18 -11.62 1.00 6.92
N ASN A 19 -12.65 0.24 6.55
CA ASN A 19 -13.68 0.75 5.66
C ASN A 19 -14.35 1.99 6.28
N GLY A 20 -14.64 3.00 5.46
CA GLY A 20 -15.21 4.27 5.89
C GLY A 20 -14.18 5.34 6.24
N GLU A 21 -12.91 4.98 6.45
CA GLU A 21 -11.88 5.96 6.80
C GLU A 21 -11.49 6.83 5.61
N ARG A 22 -11.14 8.09 5.88
CA ARG A 22 -10.60 9.01 4.88
C ARG A 22 -9.08 8.90 4.84
N ILE A 23 -8.54 8.86 3.63
CA ILE A 23 -7.10 8.82 3.37
C ILE A 23 -6.74 9.94 2.38
N GLU A 24 -5.61 10.59 2.62
CA GLU A 24 -4.94 11.42 1.64
C GLU A 24 -3.55 10.85 1.38
N ILE A 25 -3.25 10.58 0.11
CA ILE A 25 -1.93 10.14 -0.34
C ILE A 25 -1.30 11.35 -1.01
N GLU A 26 -0.27 11.88 -0.36
CA GLU A 26 0.49 13.01 -0.85
C GLU A 26 1.71 12.52 -1.63
N CYS A 27 2.01 13.20 -2.73
CA CYS A 27 3.21 13.00 -3.50
C CYS A 27 3.84 14.33 -3.84
N SER A 28 5.16 14.40 -3.71
CA SER A 28 5.96 15.53 -4.17
C SER A 28 7.19 15.04 -4.94
N ALA A 29 7.84 15.93 -5.68
CA ALA A 29 9.16 15.63 -6.21
C ALA A 29 9.93 16.93 -6.45
N ASP A 30 11.11 17.07 -5.87
CA ASP A 30 11.86 18.35 -5.91
C ASP A 30 12.15 18.87 -7.33
N LYS A 31 12.27 17.95 -8.30
CA LYS A 31 12.63 18.28 -9.69
C LYS A 31 11.45 18.31 -10.66
N PHE A 32 10.24 18.00 -10.20
CA PHE A 32 9.06 17.92 -11.06
C PHE A 32 7.94 18.77 -10.51
N ASP A 33 7.24 19.46 -11.41
CA ASP A 33 5.99 20.12 -11.03
C ASP A 33 4.97 19.05 -10.60
N ALA A 34 4.23 19.33 -9.52
CA ALA A 34 3.17 18.47 -9.03
C ALA A 34 2.12 18.17 -10.10
N GLU A 35 1.85 19.10 -11.02
CA GLU A 35 0.92 18.85 -12.13
C GLU A 35 1.36 17.69 -13.03
N ASN A 36 2.67 17.51 -13.19
CA ASN A 36 3.27 16.47 -14.04
C ASN A 36 3.46 15.13 -13.33
N LEU A 37 3.14 15.02 -12.05
CA LEU A 37 3.18 13.75 -11.32
C LEU A 37 1.95 12.92 -11.66
N ILE A 38 2.04 11.60 -11.63
CA ILE A 38 0.89 10.70 -11.82
C ILE A 38 0.76 9.75 -10.64
N PHE A 39 -0.48 9.44 -10.27
CA PHE A 39 -0.77 8.36 -9.33
C PHE A 39 -1.13 7.10 -10.09
N LEU A 40 -0.50 5.99 -9.74
CA LEU A 40 -0.84 4.66 -10.22
C LEU A 40 -1.38 3.83 -9.07
N LYS A 41 -2.50 3.14 -9.29
CA LYS A 41 -2.98 2.04 -8.45
C LYS A 41 -2.89 0.75 -9.22
N ASP A 42 -2.13 -0.22 -8.71
CA ASP A 42 -1.94 -1.52 -9.35
C ASP A 42 -1.52 -1.38 -10.83
N GLN A 43 -0.60 -0.43 -11.08
CA GLN A 43 -0.08 -0.07 -12.42
C GLN A 43 -1.09 0.61 -13.36
N LYS A 44 -2.28 1.00 -12.87
CA LYS A 44 -3.26 1.78 -13.63
C LYS A 44 -3.28 3.22 -13.13
N GLU A 45 -3.28 4.16 -14.07
CA GLU A 45 -3.38 5.57 -13.74
C GLU A 45 -4.71 5.91 -13.08
N ILE A 46 -4.61 6.76 -12.06
CA ILE A 46 -5.74 7.34 -11.36
C ILE A 46 -5.82 8.80 -11.82
N GLU A 47 -6.92 9.17 -12.44
CA GLU A 47 -7.15 10.54 -12.91
C GLU A 47 -8.14 11.30 -12.03
N SER A 48 -8.96 10.57 -11.27
CA SER A 48 -10.03 11.13 -10.43
C SER A 48 -9.60 11.36 -8.99
N ALA A 49 -10.28 12.28 -8.30
CA ALA A 49 -10.08 12.58 -6.88
C ALA A 49 -8.67 13.06 -6.54
N ILE A 50 -8.00 13.69 -7.50
CA ILE A 50 -6.69 14.29 -7.34
C ILE A 50 -6.80 15.80 -7.31
N ARG A 51 -6.01 16.44 -6.44
CA ARG A 51 -5.84 17.89 -6.37
C ARG A 51 -4.36 18.23 -6.31
N VAL A 52 -4.00 19.43 -6.75
CA VAL A 52 -2.66 19.98 -6.62
C VAL A 52 -2.70 21.09 -5.58
N GLU A 53 -1.83 21.01 -4.57
CA GLU A 53 -1.65 22.02 -3.53
C GLU A 53 -0.17 22.44 -3.48
N GLY A 54 0.16 23.57 -4.10
CA GLY A 54 1.55 24.03 -4.16
C GLY A 54 2.44 23.02 -4.90
N ARG A 55 3.42 22.45 -4.20
CA ARG A 55 4.34 21.44 -4.76
C ARG A 55 3.88 19.99 -4.61
N ASN A 56 2.65 19.79 -4.12
CA ASN A 56 2.15 18.48 -3.73
C ASN A 56 0.96 18.08 -4.61
N LYS A 57 0.99 16.85 -5.14
CA LYS A 57 -0.17 16.20 -5.76
C LYS A 57 -0.80 15.29 -4.73
N ILE A 58 -2.08 15.46 -4.46
CA ILE A 58 -2.79 14.76 -3.40
C ILE A 58 -3.92 13.94 -4.00
N LEU A 59 -3.85 12.62 -3.82
CA LEU A 59 -4.96 11.71 -4.09
C LEU A 59 -5.81 11.56 -2.83
N LYS A 60 -7.12 11.78 -2.97
CA LYS A 60 -8.06 11.76 -1.85
C LYS A 60 -9.04 10.60 -1.95
N ILE A 61 -9.07 9.77 -0.91
CA ILE A 61 -10.07 8.72 -0.73
C ILE A 61 -10.95 9.14 0.45
N ASN A 62 -12.16 9.64 0.18
CA ASN A 62 -13.04 10.14 1.24
C ASN A 62 -13.65 9.02 2.09
N GLU A 63 -13.96 7.89 1.48
CA GLU A 63 -14.50 6.70 2.13
C GLU A 63 -13.74 5.48 1.63
N PHE A 64 -12.80 4.99 2.43
CA PHE A 64 -12.03 3.81 2.06
C PHE A 64 -12.95 2.59 1.98
N ASP A 65 -12.74 1.78 0.95
CA ASP A 65 -13.47 0.54 0.72
C ASP A 65 -12.41 -0.46 0.29
N GLY A 66 -12.09 -1.40 1.16
CA GLY A 66 -11.03 -2.37 0.90
C GLY A 66 -11.22 -3.18 -0.38
N ALA A 67 -12.45 -3.32 -0.90
CA ALA A 67 -12.67 -4.01 -2.18
C ALA A 67 -12.25 -3.17 -3.40
N LYS A 68 -12.29 -1.84 -3.29
CA LYS A 68 -12.01 -0.90 -4.39
C LYS A 68 -10.64 -0.25 -4.25
N HIS A 69 -10.30 0.12 -3.04
CA HIS A 69 -9.19 1.01 -2.71
C HIS A 69 -7.97 0.28 -2.16
N ALA A 70 -8.08 -0.98 -1.69
CA ALA A 70 -6.87 -1.73 -1.35
C ALA A 70 -6.04 -1.98 -2.63
N GLY A 71 -4.72 -1.94 -2.48
CA GLY A 71 -3.80 -2.10 -3.61
C GLY A 71 -2.47 -1.38 -3.38
N ILE A 72 -1.66 -1.37 -4.44
CA ILE A 72 -0.35 -0.73 -4.46
C ILE A 72 -0.49 0.63 -5.12
N TYR A 73 -0.17 1.68 -4.38
CA TYR A 73 -0.15 3.07 -4.83
C TYR A 73 1.28 3.51 -5.08
N LEU A 74 1.48 4.15 -6.22
CA LEU A 74 2.75 4.66 -6.66
C LEU A 74 2.58 6.07 -7.19
N CYS A 75 3.50 6.95 -6.82
CA CYS A 75 3.68 8.20 -7.52
C CYS A 75 4.86 8.11 -8.49
N ALA A 76 4.64 8.51 -9.73
CA ALA A 76 5.61 8.41 -10.81
C ALA A 76 5.59 9.66 -11.69
N THR A 77 6.60 9.80 -12.56
CA THR A 77 6.49 10.71 -13.71
C THR A 77 6.00 9.96 -14.94
N PRO A 78 5.30 10.64 -15.87
CA PRO A 78 4.91 10.08 -17.16
C PRO A 78 6.10 9.53 -17.97
N MET A 79 7.30 10.11 -17.76
CA MET A 79 8.50 9.74 -18.51
C MET A 79 9.20 8.47 -18.02
N SER A 80 9.00 8.07 -16.76
CA SER A 80 9.77 6.95 -16.19
C SER A 80 8.94 5.73 -15.78
N TYR A 81 7.63 5.85 -15.52
CA TYR A 81 6.82 4.81 -14.81
C TYR A 81 7.49 4.23 -13.54
N GLY A 82 8.62 4.80 -13.10
CA GLY A 82 9.40 4.40 -11.95
C GLY A 82 9.00 5.25 -10.75
N ALA A 83 9.08 4.65 -9.57
CA ALA A 83 8.79 5.31 -8.29
C ALA A 83 9.65 6.56 -8.10
N LEU A 84 9.04 7.68 -7.72
CA LEU A 84 9.76 8.91 -7.35
C LEU A 84 10.09 9.00 -5.86
N GLU A 85 9.18 8.52 -5.00
CA GLU A 85 9.31 8.65 -3.55
C GLU A 85 9.23 7.26 -2.88
N SER A 86 8.01 6.76 -2.67
CA SER A 86 7.75 5.54 -1.91
C SER A 86 6.58 4.77 -2.53
N ILE A 87 6.58 3.45 -2.31
CA ILE A 87 5.45 2.59 -2.67
C ILE A 87 4.54 2.51 -1.44
N LEU A 88 3.31 2.98 -1.56
CA LEU A 88 2.31 2.86 -0.49
C LEU A 88 1.40 1.67 -0.76
N VAL A 89 1.40 0.70 0.13
CA VAL A 89 0.50 -0.45 0.08
C VAL A 89 -0.64 -0.22 1.06
N LEU A 90 -1.84 0.01 0.53
CA LEU A 90 -3.04 0.07 1.34
C LEU A 90 -3.66 -1.32 1.44
N LYS A 91 -3.80 -1.82 2.67
CA LYS A 91 -4.56 -3.03 2.97
C LYS A 91 -5.81 -2.68 3.75
N ARG A 92 -6.87 -3.43 3.51
CA ARG A 92 -8.04 -3.39 4.40
C ARG A 92 -7.63 -3.89 5.78
N HIS A 93 -7.93 -3.11 6.81
CA HIS A 93 -7.87 -3.58 8.19
C HIS A 93 -8.86 -4.73 8.35
N SER A 94 -8.34 -5.92 8.68
CA SER A 94 -9.18 -7.05 9.08
C SER A 94 -9.25 -7.06 10.61
N PRO A 95 -10.43 -7.30 11.22
CA PRO A 95 -10.56 -7.42 12.69
C PRO A 95 -9.63 -8.46 13.33
N ILE A 96 -9.04 -9.34 12.52
CA ILE A 96 -8.17 -10.43 12.95
C ILE A 96 -6.72 -9.96 13.08
N VAL A 97 -6.31 -8.94 12.31
CA VAL A 97 -4.96 -8.35 12.39
C VAL A 97 -4.77 -7.72 13.77
N GLY A 98 -3.76 -8.18 14.51
CA GLY A 98 -3.46 -7.71 15.87
C GLY A 98 -4.13 -8.50 17.01
N THR A 99 -4.98 -9.48 16.71
CA THR A 99 -5.45 -10.41 17.75
C THR A 99 -4.28 -11.25 18.28
N PRO A 100 -4.29 -11.66 19.57
CA PRO A 100 -3.29 -12.58 20.11
C PRO A 100 -3.11 -13.83 19.23
N TYR A 101 -4.20 -14.28 18.59
CA TYR A 101 -4.22 -15.42 17.68
C TYR A 101 -3.41 -15.21 16.39
N VAL A 102 -3.46 -14.01 15.78
CA VAL A 102 -2.61 -13.70 14.62
C VAL A 102 -1.17 -13.49 15.03
N ARG A 103 -0.92 -12.84 16.16
CA ARG A 103 0.45 -12.71 16.68
C ARG A 103 1.06 -14.07 16.96
N GLU A 104 0.31 -14.97 17.59
CA GLU A 104 0.73 -16.35 17.83
C GLU A 104 0.95 -17.11 16.51
N CYS A 105 0.19 -16.82 15.45
CA CYS A 105 0.35 -17.39 14.11
C CYS A 105 1.59 -16.84 13.37
N GLU A 106 1.92 -15.56 13.57
CA GLU A 106 3.13 -14.91 13.05
C GLU A 106 4.39 -15.34 13.83
N GLU A 107 4.27 -15.53 15.15
CA GLU A 107 5.35 -15.92 16.06
C GLU A 107 5.60 -17.44 16.02
N ASN A 108 4.55 -18.27 15.95
CA ASN A 108 4.67 -19.72 15.76
C ASN A 108 4.71 -20.04 14.27
N MET A 109 5.91 -20.05 13.70
CA MET A 109 6.17 -20.89 12.53
C MET A 109 5.64 -22.29 12.83
N CYS A 110 4.73 -22.81 12.01
CA CYS A 110 4.21 -24.16 12.18
C CYS A 110 5.38 -25.13 12.36
N ARG A 111 5.29 -26.10 13.28
CA ARG A 111 6.41 -27.03 13.58
C ARG A 111 6.99 -27.75 12.35
N ASN A 112 6.23 -27.80 11.25
CA ASN A 112 6.62 -28.40 9.97
C ASN A 112 7.17 -27.39 8.95
N GLY A 113 7.45 -26.13 9.32
CA GLY A 113 7.83 -25.06 8.39
C GLY A 113 6.67 -24.51 7.55
N GLY A 114 5.43 -24.90 7.87
CA GLY A 114 4.22 -24.47 7.19
C GLY A 114 3.85 -23.02 7.46
N LYS A 115 2.95 -22.48 6.62
CA LYS A 115 2.37 -21.14 6.83
C LYS A 115 1.15 -21.27 7.72
N CYS A 116 1.08 -20.46 8.77
CA CYS A 116 -0.08 -20.39 9.61
C CYS A 116 -1.15 -19.49 8.95
N PHE A 117 -2.41 -19.95 8.97
CA PHE A 117 -3.56 -19.22 8.43
C PHE A 117 -4.58 -18.94 9.54
N ALA A 118 -5.00 -17.69 9.65
CA ALA A 118 -6.14 -17.28 10.49
C ALA A 118 -7.39 -17.13 9.60
N PRO A 119 -8.50 -17.86 9.87
CA PRO A 119 -9.73 -17.71 9.11
C PRO A 119 -10.33 -16.31 9.26
N LEU A 120 -10.86 -15.75 8.16
CA LEU A 120 -11.30 -14.35 8.08
C LEU A 120 -12.55 -14.03 8.93
N ILE A 121 -13.40 -15.01 9.26
CA ILE A 121 -14.66 -14.82 10.00
C ILE A 121 -15.06 -16.13 10.68
N GLY A 122 -15.49 -16.07 11.95
CA GLY A 122 -16.30 -17.11 12.62
C GLY A 122 -15.56 -18.34 13.16
N ASP A 123 -14.51 -18.80 12.47
CA ASP A 123 -13.65 -19.89 12.94
C ASP A 123 -12.42 -19.33 13.66
N THR A 124 -12.33 -19.57 14.97
CA THR A 124 -11.21 -19.12 15.82
C THR A 124 -10.00 -20.06 15.78
N ALA A 125 -10.07 -21.18 15.06
CA ALA A 125 -8.97 -22.12 14.95
C ALA A 125 -8.00 -21.67 13.82
N SER A 126 -6.82 -21.18 14.20
CA SER A 126 -5.70 -21.10 13.28
C SER A 126 -5.33 -22.50 12.80
N PHE A 127 -4.95 -22.64 11.53
CA PHE A 127 -4.48 -23.91 11.00
C PHE A 127 -3.21 -23.74 10.17
N CYS A 128 -2.38 -24.78 10.21
CA CYS A 128 -1.10 -24.85 9.52
C CYS A 128 -1.26 -25.61 8.20
N LEU A 129 -0.75 -25.04 7.10
CA LEU A 129 -0.57 -25.72 5.82
C LEU A 129 0.91 -25.88 5.49
#